data_AF-A0A9E3VQK0-F1
#
_entry.id   AF-A0A9E3VQK0-F1
#
_cell.length_a   1.000
_cell.length_b   1.000
_cell.length_c   1.000
_cell.angle_alpha   90.00
_cell.angle_beta   90.00
_cell.angle_gamma   90.00
#
_symmetry.space_group_name_H-M   'P 1'
#
loop_
_entity.id
_entity.type
_entity.pdbx_description
1 polymer ?
#
loop_
_entity_poly.entity_id
_entity_poly.type
_entity_poly.pdbx_seq_one_letter_code
_entity_poly.pdbx_strand_id
1 'polypeptide(L)'
;MTKPINDSTYWREFEKNDVTHSAAHYLMAIDALKDEFGYARVTDVSRMLEVSRGAASMSISQLKKRGWVTEDPNRFLLLTEEGREIARLVEHNFRILSKFFQEVLGVSPNVALSDACKMEHLMSLETGRRMVWLMRYILSDESRAAKIHDVMACFKPGCESVEQCPLCESGECLSGNISCEAYDKLLGRSSHD
;
A
#
# COMPACT_ATOMS: atom_id res chain seq x y z
N MET A 1 31.33 -10.69 -11.27
CA MET A 1 29.98 -10.94 -10.72
C MET A 1 29.61 -9.79 -9.80
N THR A 2 28.69 -8.94 -10.23
CA THR A 2 28.11 -7.89 -9.37
C THR A 2 27.27 -8.57 -8.28
N LYS A 3 27.55 -8.22 -7.02
CA LYS A 3 26.74 -8.70 -5.89
C LYS A 3 25.31 -8.18 -6.07
N PRO A 4 24.26 -9.00 -5.88
CA PRO A 4 22.89 -8.52 -5.97
C PRO A 4 22.67 -7.40 -4.95
N ILE A 5 22.03 -6.30 -5.37
CA ILE A 5 21.72 -5.17 -4.48
C ILE A 5 20.72 -5.62 -3.40
N ASN A 6 19.78 -6.49 -3.75
CA ASN A 6 18.93 -7.21 -2.80
C ASN A 6 19.68 -8.40 -2.19
N ASP A 7 20.73 -8.11 -1.42
CA ASP A 7 21.47 -9.14 -0.67
C ASP A 7 20.81 -9.46 0.69
N SER A 8 21.43 -10.35 1.46
CA SER A 8 20.94 -10.76 2.78
C SER A 8 20.79 -9.65 3.80
N THR A 9 21.26 -8.43 3.51
CA THR A 9 21.08 -7.27 4.39
C THR A 9 19.65 -6.77 4.34
N TYR A 10 19.06 -6.64 3.14
CA TYR A 10 17.75 -5.99 2.94
C TYR A 10 16.58 -6.96 3.09
N TRP A 11 16.63 -8.17 2.52
CA TRP A 11 15.48 -9.08 2.68
C TRP A 11 15.36 -9.64 4.11
N ARG A 12 16.46 -9.73 4.87
CA ARG A 12 16.40 -10.08 6.30
C ARG A 12 15.91 -8.92 7.17
N GLU A 13 15.95 -7.69 6.67
CA GLU A 13 15.33 -6.56 7.37
C GLU A 13 13.81 -6.74 7.48
N PHE A 14 13.19 -7.46 6.53
CA PHE A 14 11.80 -7.89 6.63
C PHE A 14 11.51 -8.73 7.89
N GLU A 15 12.47 -9.54 8.36
CA GLU A 15 12.31 -10.33 9.59
C GLU A 15 12.17 -9.45 10.85
N LYS A 16 12.56 -8.18 10.75
CA LYS A 16 12.35 -7.16 11.79
C LYS A 16 10.99 -6.47 11.70
N ASN A 17 10.18 -6.75 10.68
CA ASN A 17 8.85 -6.18 10.61
C ASN A 17 7.92 -6.84 11.64
N ASP A 18 7.75 -6.17 12.77
CA ASP A 18 6.97 -6.69 13.88
C ASP A 18 5.47 -6.75 13.59
N VAL A 19 4.96 -5.90 12.69
CA VAL A 19 3.53 -5.80 12.40
C VAL A 19 3.16 -6.70 11.22
N THR A 20 2.51 -7.82 11.53
CA THR A 20 1.97 -8.71 10.50
C THR A 20 0.66 -8.16 9.93
N HIS A 21 0.32 -8.56 8.70
CA HIS A 21 -0.97 -8.23 8.09
C HIS A 21 -2.15 -8.54 9.02
N SER A 22 -2.18 -9.73 9.63
CA SER A 22 -3.24 -10.07 10.59
C SER A 22 -3.26 -9.12 11.79
N ALA A 23 -2.10 -8.85 12.42
CA ALA A 23 -2.05 -7.94 13.56
C ALA A 23 -2.56 -6.53 13.21
N ALA A 24 -2.15 -5.99 12.06
CA ALA A 24 -2.61 -4.72 11.54
C ALA A 24 -4.15 -4.66 11.41
N HIS A 25 -4.76 -5.67 10.80
CA HIS A 25 -6.22 -5.73 10.63
C HIS A 25 -6.99 -5.83 11.96
N TYR A 26 -6.46 -6.56 12.95
CA TYR A 26 -7.08 -6.58 14.29
C TYR A 26 -6.98 -5.23 15.00
N LEU A 27 -5.85 -4.52 14.89
CA LEU A 27 -5.70 -3.18 15.46
C LEU A 27 -6.66 -2.18 14.80
N MET A 28 -6.72 -2.17 13.46
CA MET A 28 -7.65 -1.32 12.71
C MET A 28 -9.12 -1.63 13.04
N ALA A 29 -9.50 -2.91 13.18
CA ALA A 29 -10.86 -3.28 13.55
C ALA A 29 -11.24 -2.80 14.96
N ILE A 30 -10.32 -2.88 15.93
CA ILE A 30 -10.56 -2.36 17.28
C ILE A 30 -10.73 -0.83 17.25
N ASP A 31 -9.89 -0.11 16.49
CA ASP A 31 -9.98 1.35 16.37
C ASP A 31 -11.29 1.77 15.71
N ALA A 32 -11.65 1.15 14.57
CA ALA A 32 -12.86 1.45 13.83
C ALA A 32 -14.14 1.19 14.65
N LEU A 33 -14.23 0.05 15.35
CA LEU A 33 -15.37 -0.26 16.21
C LEU A 33 -15.49 0.72 17.38
N LYS A 34 -14.36 1.14 17.94
CA LYS A 34 -14.34 2.15 19.00
C LYS A 34 -14.81 3.51 18.49
N ASP A 35 -14.37 3.93 17.30
CA ASP A 35 -14.77 5.19 16.71
C ASP A 35 -16.26 5.21 16.33
N GLU A 36 -16.80 4.08 15.85
CA GLU A 36 -18.19 3.96 15.43
C GLU A 36 -19.17 3.79 16.62
N PHE A 37 -18.82 2.94 17.59
CA PHE A 37 -19.74 2.53 18.66
C PHE A 37 -19.31 2.95 20.08
N GLY A 38 -18.14 3.57 20.23
CA GLY A 38 -17.55 3.96 21.51
C GLY A 38 -16.85 2.81 22.25
N TYR A 39 -16.95 1.57 21.78
CA TYR A 39 -16.32 0.40 22.39
C TYR A 39 -16.07 -0.71 21.36
N ALA A 40 -15.17 -1.64 21.69
CA ALA A 40 -14.95 -2.86 20.91
C ALA A 40 -14.92 -4.08 21.83
N ARG A 41 -15.54 -5.19 21.41
CA ARG A 41 -15.40 -6.50 22.07
C ARG A 41 -14.85 -7.53 21.10
N VAL A 42 -14.28 -8.60 21.63
CA VAL A 42 -13.76 -9.74 20.83
C VAL A 42 -14.82 -10.26 19.84
N THR A 43 -16.09 -10.32 20.25
CA THR A 43 -17.19 -10.77 19.38
C THR A 43 -17.44 -9.83 18.19
N ASP A 44 -17.32 -8.53 18.40
CA ASP A 44 -17.57 -7.53 17.38
C ASP A 44 -16.40 -7.51 16.39
N VAL A 45 -15.16 -7.57 16.90
CA VAL A 45 -13.95 -7.72 16.07
C VAL A 45 -14.02 -9.00 15.24
N SER A 46 -14.42 -10.13 15.83
CA SER A 46 -14.54 -11.40 15.09
C SER A 46 -15.57 -11.34 13.97
N ARG A 47 -16.67 -10.59 14.18
CA ARG A 47 -17.72 -10.40 13.18
C ARG A 47 -17.24 -9.49 12.05
N MET A 48 -16.59 -8.37 12.40
CA MET A 48 -16.06 -7.40 11.43
C MET A 48 -14.99 -8.01 10.52
N LEU A 49 -14.12 -8.86 11.07
CA LEU A 49 -13.06 -9.53 10.31
C LEU A 49 -13.47 -10.88 9.72
N GLU A 50 -14.73 -11.29 9.88
CA GLU A 50 -15.26 -12.57 9.36
C GLU A 50 -14.44 -13.80 9.78
N VAL A 51 -13.98 -13.82 11.04
CA VAL A 51 -13.18 -14.91 11.64
C VAL A 51 -13.91 -15.57 12.80
N SER A 52 -13.48 -16.78 13.17
CA SER A 52 -14.02 -17.44 14.36
C SER A 52 -13.68 -16.68 15.65
N ARG A 53 -14.58 -16.73 16.64
CA ARG A 53 -14.34 -16.16 17.98
C ARG A 53 -13.07 -16.71 18.65
N GLY A 54 -12.77 -17.99 18.43
CA GLY A 54 -11.56 -18.63 18.94
C GLY A 54 -10.29 -18.03 18.34
N ALA A 55 -10.25 -17.86 17.01
CA ALA A 55 -9.14 -17.22 16.32
C ALA A 55 -8.96 -15.76 16.76
N ALA A 56 -10.07 -15.00 16.86
CA ALA A 56 -10.02 -13.62 17.35
C ALA A 56 -9.47 -13.53 18.77
N SER A 57 -9.92 -14.39 19.69
CA SER A 57 -9.42 -14.43 21.06
C SER A 57 -7.92 -14.73 21.11
N MET A 58 -7.43 -15.63 20.26
CA MET A 58 -6.00 -15.94 20.18
C MET A 58 -5.20 -14.75 19.69
N SER A 59 -5.59 -14.14 18.56
CA SER A 59 -4.90 -12.97 18.01
C SER A 59 -4.88 -11.80 18.98
N ILE A 60 -6.03 -11.46 19.57
CA ILE A 60 -6.13 -10.37 20.55
C ILE A 60 -5.26 -10.64 21.79
N SER A 61 -5.17 -11.90 22.24
CA SER A 61 -4.27 -12.27 23.34
C SER A 61 -2.80 -12.02 22.98
N GLN A 62 -2.39 -12.24 21.73
CA GLN A 62 -1.03 -11.91 21.27
C GLN A 62 -0.79 -10.40 21.21
N LEU A 63 -1.78 -9.62 20.77
CA LEU A 63 -1.69 -8.16 20.77
C LEU A 63 -1.60 -7.59 22.19
N LYS A 64 -2.31 -8.19 23.16
CA LYS A 64 -2.18 -7.86 24.58
C LYS A 64 -0.78 -8.15 25.11
N LYS A 65 -0.20 -9.31 24.77
CA LYS A 65 1.19 -9.68 25.14
C LYS A 65 2.23 -8.71 24.58
N ARG A 66 1.98 -8.17 23.39
CA ARG A 66 2.84 -7.16 22.74
C ARG A 66 2.65 -5.75 23.30
N GLY A 67 1.65 -5.52 24.17
CA GLY A 67 1.38 -4.20 24.73
C GLY A 67 0.63 -3.26 23.79
N TRP A 68 0.07 -3.76 22.69
CA TRP A 68 -0.66 -2.93 21.71
C TRP A 68 -2.16 -2.80 22.05
N VAL A 69 -2.68 -3.76 22.82
CA VAL A 69 -4.09 -3.82 23.23
C VAL A 69 -4.16 -4.04 24.74
N THR A 70 -5.13 -3.40 25.39
CA THR A 70 -5.53 -3.65 26.77
C THR A 70 -7.02 -3.95 26.83
N GLU A 71 -7.51 -4.38 27.98
CA GLU A 71 -8.91 -4.67 28.20
C GLU A 71 -9.35 -4.09 29.54
N ASP A 72 -10.49 -3.40 29.54
CA ASP A 72 -11.05 -2.82 30.76
C ASP A 72 -11.83 -3.87 31.59
N PRO A 73 -12.29 -3.53 32.81
CA PRO A 73 -13.09 -4.43 33.63
C PRO A 73 -14.41 -4.90 32.99
N ASN A 74 -14.94 -4.15 32.02
CA ASN A 74 -16.15 -4.49 31.27
C ASN A 74 -15.88 -5.36 30.03
N ARG A 75 -14.62 -5.78 29.84
CA ARG A 75 -14.12 -6.53 28.68
C ARG A 75 -14.17 -5.75 27.36
N PHE A 76 -14.09 -4.44 27.42
CA PHE A 76 -13.88 -3.60 26.24
C PHE A 76 -12.40 -3.54 25.89
N LEU A 77 -12.11 -3.76 24.61
CA LEU A 77 -10.78 -3.69 24.04
C LEU A 77 -10.39 -2.22 23.85
N LEU A 78 -9.19 -1.88 24.29
CA LEU A 78 -8.63 -0.55 24.19
C LEU A 78 -7.25 -0.64 23.55
N LEU A 79 -7.03 0.05 22.44
CA LEU A 79 -5.68 0.23 21.92
C LEU A 79 -4.83 1.00 22.95
N THR A 80 -3.56 0.63 23.09
CA THR A 80 -2.58 1.49 23.75
C THR A 80 -2.19 2.64 22.83
N GLU A 81 -1.31 3.55 23.28
CA GLU A 81 -0.82 4.61 22.38
C GLU A 81 -0.05 4.02 21.20
N GLU A 82 0.87 3.10 21.47
CA GLU A 82 1.61 2.36 20.44
C GLU A 82 0.67 1.61 19.48
N GLY A 83 -0.34 0.91 20.01
CA GLY A 83 -1.32 0.21 19.18
C GLY A 83 -2.13 1.15 18.27
N ARG A 84 -2.46 2.35 18.76
CA ARG A 84 -3.13 3.40 17.95
C ARG A 84 -2.22 3.96 16.87
N GLU A 85 -0.96 4.24 17.20
CA GLU A 85 0.01 4.75 16.23
C GLU A 85 0.21 3.76 15.07
N ILE A 86 0.32 2.47 15.38
CA ILE A 86 0.39 1.40 14.37
C ILE A 86 -0.89 1.36 13.53
N ALA A 87 -2.07 1.30 14.15
CA ALA A 87 -3.34 1.23 13.44
C ALA A 87 -3.51 2.40 12.45
N ARG A 88 -3.24 3.62 12.91
CA ARG A 88 -3.34 4.84 12.10
C ARG A 88 -2.31 4.88 10.97
N LEU A 89 -1.08 4.45 11.22
CA LEU A 89 -0.04 4.41 10.18
C LEU A 89 -0.44 3.45 9.06
N VAL A 90 -0.86 2.23 9.42
CA VAL A 90 -1.31 1.20 8.47
C VAL A 90 -2.53 1.69 7.69
N GLU A 91 -3.53 2.27 8.36
CA GLU A 91 -4.71 2.82 7.68
C GLU A 91 -4.34 3.97 6.72
N HIS A 92 -3.46 4.87 7.16
CA HIS A 92 -2.98 5.96 6.32
C HIS A 92 -2.26 5.44 5.08
N ASN A 93 -1.39 4.45 5.26
CA ASN A 93 -0.66 3.78 4.19
C ASN A 93 -1.62 3.14 3.18
N PHE A 94 -2.65 2.43 3.65
CA PHE A 94 -3.68 1.85 2.79
C PHE A 94 -4.38 2.92 1.94
N ARG A 95 -4.76 4.05 2.56
CA ARG A 95 -5.39 5.19 1.86
C ARG A 95 -4.46 5.83 0.84
N ILE A 96 -3.18 6.01 1.17
CA ILE A 96 -2.17 6.54 0.25
C ILE A 96 -2.04 5.60 -0.96
N LEU A 97 -1.81 4.31 -0.72
CA LEU A 97 -1.55 3.32 -1.76
C LEU A 97 -2.75 3.16 -2.68
N SER A 98 -3.95 2.97 -2.11
CA SER A 98 -5.18 2.83 -2.91
C SER A 98 -5.44 4.03 -3.80
N LYS A 99 -5.33 5.24 -3.23
CA LYS A 99 -5.49 6.49 -3.98
C LYS A 99 -4.40 6.70 -5.03
N PHE A 100 -3.15 6.37 -4.71
CA PHE A 100 -2.05 6.47 -5.67
C PHE A 100 -2.25 5.52 -6.84
N PHE A 101 -2.53 4.25 -6.57
CA PHE A 101 -2.75 3.25 -7.61
C PHE A 101 -3.93 3.61 -8.50
N GLN A 102 -5.04 4.07 -7.92
CA GLN A 102 -6.22 4.43 -8.69
C GLN A 102 -6.07 5.75 -9.43
N GLU A 103 -5.76 6.84 -8.73
CA GLU A 103 -5.83 8.20 -9.30
C GLU A 103 -4.56 8.62 -10.03
N VAL A 104 -3.38 8.08 -9.66
CA VAL A 104 -2.12 8.43 -10.33
C VAL A 104 -1.77 7.38 -11.38
N LEU A 105 -1.83 6.09 -11.04
CA LEU A 105 -1.45 5.02 -11.98
C LEU A 105 -2.59 4.54 -12.88
N GLY A 106 -3.85 4.91 -12.59
CA GLY A 106 -5.01 4.47 -13.38
C GLY A 106 -5.38 3.00 -13.19
N VAL A 107 -4.96 2.37 -12.10
CA VAL A 107 -5.30 0.97 -11.77
C VAL A 107 -6.78 0.87 -11.42
N SER A 108 -7.44 -0.22 -11.84
CA SER A 108 -8.85 -0.44 -11.52
C SER A 108 -9.10 -0.44 -10.00
N PRO A 109 -10.24 0.08 -9.51
CA PRO A 109 -10.49 0.24 -8.08
C PRO A 109 -10.28 -1.05 -7.25
N ASN A 110 -10.76 -2.19 -7.75
CA ASN A 110 -10.65 -3.47 -7.04
C ASN A 110 -9.19 -3.93 -6.90
N VAL A 111 -8.39 -3.76 -7.95
CA VAL A 111 -6.95 -4.11 -7.92
C VAL A 111 -6.20 -3.14 -7.03
N ALA A 112 -6.48 -1.84 -7.14
CA ALA A 112 -5.87 -0.80 -6.29
C ALA A 112 -6.09 -1.07 -4.80
N LEU A 113 -7.32 -1.42 -4.40
CA LEU A 113 -7.62 -1.79 -3.00
C LEU A 113 -6.94 -3.09 -2.59
N SER A 114 -6.97 -4.12 -3.44
CA SER A 114 -6.34 -5.42 -3.16
C SER A 114 -4.83 -5.30 -2.98
N ASP A 115 -4.15 -4.56 -3.85
CA ASP A 115 -2.70 -4.38 -3.80
C ASP A 115 -2.29 -3.44 -2.67
N ALA A 116 -3.07 -2.39 -2.41
CA ALA A 116 -2.88 -1.54 -1.24
C ALA A 116 -2.92 -2.36 0.05
N CYS A 117 -3.85 -3.32 0.15
CA CYS A 117 -4.04 -4.25 1.28
C CYS A 117 -2.92 -5.30 1.45
N LYS A 118 -2.01 -5.42 0.48
CA LYS A 118 -0.83 -6.30 0.62
C LYS A 118 0.37 -5.56 1.18
N MET A 119 0.38 -4.23 1.08
CA MET A 119 1.59 -3.41 1.22
C MET A 119 1.52 -2.41 2.38
N GLU A 120 0.32 -2.10 2.88
CA GLU A 120 0.06 -1.03 3.83
C GLU A 120 0.84 -1.17 5.14
N HIS A 121 0.98 -2.39 5.64
CA HIS A 121 1.73 -2.68 6.87
C HIS A 121 3.24 -2.82 6.65
N LEU A 122 3.70 -2.74 5.40
CA LEU A 122 5.13 -2.81 5.03
C LEU A 122 5.71 -1.43 4.71
N MET A 123 4.85 -0.45 4.41
CA MET A 123 5.30 0.87 3.98
C MET A 123 5.75 1.72 5.18
N SER A 124 6.99 2.23 5.09
CA SER A 124 7.52 3.15 6.09
C SER A 124 6.82 4.50 6.05
N LEU A 125 6.84 5.21 7.18
CA LEU A 125 6.32 6.58 7.27
C LEU A 125 7.08 7.54 6.34
N GLU A 126 8.38 7.31 6.10
CA GLU A 126 9.17 8.12 5.17
C GLU A 126 8.65 7.99 3.74
N THR A 127 8.46 6.76 3.26
CA THR A 127 7.91 6.49 1.92
C THR A 127 6.51 7.07 1.79
N GLY A 128 5.63 6.83 2.77
CA GLY A 128 4.27 7.38 2.77
C GLY A 128 4.24 8.90 2.65
N ARG A 129 5.11 9.62 3.38
CA ARG A 129 5.22 11.09 3.27
C ARG A 129 5.64 11.53 1.87
N ARG A 130 6.66 10.89 1.28
CA ARG A 130 7.13 11.22 -0.08
C ARG A 130 6.07 10.96 -1.13
N MET A 131 5.31 9.87 -0.99
CA MET A 131 4.17 9.59 -1.85
C MET A 131 3.11 10.67 -1.76
N VAL A 132 2.74 11.10 -0.55
CA VAL A 132 1.78 12.21 -0.37
C VAL A 132 2.27 13.50 -1.04
N TRP A 133 3.55 13.83 -0.94
CA TRP A 133 4.10 15.02 -1.61
C TRP A 133 4.01 14.92 -3.13
N LEU A 134 4.37 13.77 -3.69
CA LEU A 134 4.25 13.51 -5.12
C LEU A 134 2.80 13.58 -5.59
N MET A 135 1.89 12.91 -4.87
CA MET A 135 0.46 12.95 -5.16
C MET A 135 -0.10 14.36 -5.08
N ARG A 136 0.29 15.16 -4.08
CA ARG A 136 -0.10 16.58 -4.00
C ARG A 136 0.39 17.36 -5.20
N TYR A 137 1.63 17.14 -5.63
CA TYR A 137 2.15 17.80 -6.83
C TYR A 137 1.36 17.40 -8.08
N ILE A 138 1.03 16.12 -8.26
CA ILE A 138 0.30 15.64 -9.44
C ILE A 138 -1.17 16.08 -9.42
N LEU A 139 -1.87 15.84 -8.32
CA LEU A 139 -3.32 15.96 -8.21
C LEU A 139 -3.80 17.39 -7.87
N SER A 140 -2.88 18.32 -7.59
CA SER A 140 -3.24 19.74 -7.38
C SER A 140 -3.52 20.50 -8.68
N ASP A 141 -3.32 19.87 -9.83
CA ASP A 141 -3.48 20.48 -11.14
C ASP A 141 -3.97 19.44 -12.14
N GLU A 142 -5.23 19.57 -12.52
CA GLU A 142 -5.90 18.65 -13.44
C GLU A 142 -5.18 18.55 -14.79
N SER A 143 -4.52 19.62 -15.24
CA SER A 143 -3.75 19.59 -16.48
C SER A 143 -2.48 18.74 -16.37
N ARG A 144 -1.86 18.69 -15.19
CA ARG A 144 -0.71 17.81 -14.91
C ARG A 144 -1.14 16.35 -14.79
N ALA A 145 -2.21 16.09 -14.04
CA ALA A 145 -2.78 14.75 -13.92
C ALA A 145 -3.18 14.20 -15.29
N ALA A 146 -3.90 14.98 -16.10
CA ALA A 146 -4.29 14.60 -17.46
C ALA A 146 -3.07 14.31 -18.35
N LYS A 147 -2.03 15.17 -18.32
CA LYS A 147 -0.79 14.91 -19.07
C LYS A 147 -0.12 13.60 -18.66
N ILE A 148 -0.07 13.29 -17.37
CA ILE A 148 0.50 12.02 -16.89
C ILE A 148 -0.33 10.85 -17.40
N HIS A 149 -1.66 10.93 -17.31
CA HIS A 149 -2.55 9.88 -17.80
C HIS A 149 -2.46 9.71 -19.32
N ASP A 150 -2.40 10.80 -20.07
CA ASP A 150 -2.23 10.78 -21.54
C ASP A 150 -0.92 10.09 -21.90
N VAL A 151 0.19 10.45 -21.23
CA VAL A 151 1.50 9.82 -21.42
C VAL A 151 1.45 8.33 -21.05
N MET A 152 0.85 7.99 -19.90
CA MET A 152 0.68 6.60 -19.48
C MET A 152 -0.20 5.80 -20.44
N ALA A 153 -1.22 6.42 -21.04
CA ALA A 153 -2.04 5.83 -22.08
C ALA A 153 -1.29 5.69 -23.41
N CYS A 154 -0.32 6.55 -23.70
CA CYS A 154 0.59 6.38 -24.83
C CYS A 154 1.59 5.24 -24.61
N PHE A 155 1.93 4.93 -23.36
CA PHE A 155 2.65 3.71 -22.99
C PHE A 155 1.77 2.46 -23.03
N LYS A 156 0.62 2.52 -23.70
CA LYS A 156 -0.12 1.31 -24.13
C LYS A 156 0.90 0.29 -24.62
N PRO A 157 0.90 -0.93 -24.08
CA PRO A 157 1.90 -1.93 -24.45
C PRO A 157 1.70 -2.32 -25.93
N GLY A 158 2.40 -1.61 -26.81
CA GLY A 158 2.77 -2.07 -28.14
C GLY A 158 3.91 -3.04 -27.94
N CYS A 159 3.58 -4.25 -27.53
CA CYS A 159 4.54 -5.33 -27.50
C CYS A 159 4.63 -5.89 -28.93
N GLU A 160 5.36 -5.21 -29.82
CA GLU A 160 5.48 -5.68 -31.21
C GLU A 160 6.25 -7.00 -31.29
N SER A 161 7.30 -7.20 -30.46
CA SER A 161 7.64 -8.47 -29.78
C SER A 161 8.70 -8.23 -28.68
N VAL A 162 8.73 -8.80 -27.48
CA VAL A 162 7.79 -9.63 -26.73
C VAL A 162 7.38 -10.88 -27.46
N GLU A 163 7.84 -12.03 -27.03
CA GLU A 163 6.97 -13.19 -27.26
C GLU A 163 6.23 -13.56 -25.96
N GLN A 164 6.64 -12.98 -24.83
CA GLN A 164 6.34 -13.46 -23.47
C GLN A 164 6.40 -12.31 -22.41
N CYS A 165 5.69 -11.19 -22.60
CA CYS A 165 5.76 -10.08 -21.63
C CYS A 165 4.54 -10.07 -20.71
N PRO A 166 4.73 -10.51 -19.47
CA PRO A 166 3.99 -10.01 -18.32
C PRO A 166 4.94 -9.25 -17.36
N LEU A 167 5.80 -8.36 -17.93
CA LEU A 167 6.90 -7.55 -17.35
C LEU A 167 8.35 -7.92 -17.80
N CYS A 168 8.50 -8.80 -18.82
CA CYS A 168 9.70 -9.17 -19.62
C CYS A 168 10.68 -10.24 -19.03
N GLU A 169 10.43 -11.53 -19.29
CA GLU A 169 10.96 -12.69 -18.53
C GLU A 169 12.40 -13.20 -18.77
N SER A 170 13.25 -12.63 -19.65
CA SER A 170 14.64 -13.13 -19.77
C SER A 170 15.74 -12.11 -20.15
N GLY A 171 15.50 -10.82 -19.90
CA GLY A 171 16.54 -9.79 -19.84
C GLY A 171 16.86 -9.13 -21.19
N GLU A 172 16.25 -8.02 -21.59
CA GLU A 172 15.85 -6.87 -20.79
C GLU A 172 14.79 -6.01 -21.50
N CYS A 173 13.79 -5.52 -20.76
CA CYS A 173 13.27 -4.16 -20.94
C CYS A 173 12.46 -3.72 -19.70
N LEU A 174 12.95 -2.70 -18.98
CA LEU A 174 12.22 -1.93 -17.96
C LEU A 174 12.04 -0.46 -18.44
N SER A 175 11.60 -0.32 -19.70
CA SER A 175 11.30 0.92 -20.47
C SER A 175 12.35 1.44 -21.49
N GLY A 176 13.16 0.60 -22.16
CA GLY A 176 14.14 1.02 -23.18
C GLY A 176 13.58 1.69 -24.46
N ASN A 177 14.36 2.62 -25.05
CA ASN A 177 14.08 3.59 -26.14
C ASN A 177 12.60 3.81 -26.52
N ILE A 178 11.91 4.47 -25.60
CA ILE A 178 10.62 5.11 -25.83
C ILE A 178 10.77 6.14 -26.97
N SER A 179 10.19 5.86 -28.13
CA SER A 179 9.64 6.93 -28.97
C SER A 179 8.13 6.95 -28.76
N CYS A 180 7.66 8.04 -28.22
CA CYS A 180 6.25 8.36 -28.18
C CYS A 180 6.15 9.81 -28.62
N GLU A 181 5.41 10.09 -29.69
CA GLU A 181 5.26 11.46 -30.18
C GLU A 181 4.71 12.41 -29.10
N ALA A 182 3.97 11.91 -28.11
CA ALA A 182 3.53 12.68 -26.94
C ALA A 182 4.66 12.94 -25.92
N TYR A 183 5.59 12.00 -25.75
CA TYR A 183 6.81 12.15 -24.93
C TYR A 183 7.79 13.15 -25.57
N ASP A 184 7.99 13.09 -26.89
CA ASP A 184 8.83 14.03 -27.63
C ASP A 184 8.26 15.46 -27.60
N LYS A 185 6.93 15.60 -27.72
CA LYS A 185 6.22 16.89 -27.54
C LYS A 185 6.34 17.43 -26.12
N LEU A 186 6.32 16.59 -25.09
CA LEU A 186 6.50 17.01 -23.68
C LEU A 186 7.91 17.51 -23.37
N LEU A 187 8.93 16.94 -24.04
CA LEU A 187 10.32 17.38 -23.91
C LEU A 187 10.69 18.54 -24.85
N GLY A 188 9.77 19.00 -25.69
CA GLY A 188 10.05 20.04 -26.68
C GLY A 188 11.03 19.62 -27.77
N ARG A 189 11.19 18.31 -28.01
CA ARG A 189 12.03 17.78 -29.08
C ARG A 189 11.16 17.59 -30.31
N SER A 190 11.39 18.38 -31.35
CA SER A 190 10.79 18.13 -32.67
C SER A 190 11.34 16.81 -33.20
N SER A 191 10.45 15.90 -33.59
CA SER A 191 10.81 14.80 -34.47
C SER A 191 11.41 15.38 -35.76
N HIS A 192 12.57 14.85 -36.14
CA HIS A 192 13.38 15.18 -37.33
C HIS A 192 14.43 16.29 -37.14
N ASP A 193 15.70 15.87 -37.08
CA ASP A 193 16.63 15.96 -38.22
C ASP A 193 17.49 14.69 -38.31
#